data_AF-A0A537GRS0-F1
#
_entry.id   AF-A0A537GRS0-F1
#
_cell.length_a   1.000
_cell.length_b   1.000
_cell.length_c   1.000
_cell.angle_alpha   90.00
_cell.angle_beta   90.00
_cell.angle_gamma   90.00
#
_symmetry.space_group_name_H-M   'P 1'
#
loop_
_entity.id
_entity.type
_entity.pdbx_description
1 polymer ?
#
loop_
_entity_poly.entity_id
_entity_poly.type
_entity_poly.pdbx_seq_one_letter_code
_entity_poly.pdbx_strand_id
1 'polypeptide(L)'
;EEALDVAKRARVTVTEFNTQKNLADTLQAEERALRKIEEMADEGAISGVLGRLQDLVKFSDEHSKAIEAASAGWMRALVVRDLEVAIKCVESLKRTKLGRA
;
A
#
# COMPACT_ATOMS: atom_id res chain seq x y z
N GLU A 1 7.88 -37.42 -23.55
CA GLU A 1 6.78 -36.45 -23.30
C GLU A 1 6.66 -36.01 -21.85
N GLU A 2 6.70 -36.92 -20.86
CA GLU A 2 6.54 -36.57 -19.43
C GLU A 2 7.51 -35.50 -18.90
N ALA A 3 8.80 -35.59 -19.22
CA ALA A 3 9.79 -34.61 -18.74
C ALA A 3 9.51 -33.17 -19.23
N LEU A 4 8.96 -33.03 -20.44
CA LEU A 4 8.58 -31.73 -21.00
C LEU A 4 7.32 -31.17 -20.33
N ASP A 5 6.33 -32.02 -20.03
CA ASP A 5 5.11 -31.60 -19.32
C ASP A 5 5.41 -31.20 -17.87
N VAL A 6 6.24 -31.98 -17.16
CA VAL A 6 6.70 -31.65 -15.80
C VAL A 6 7.46 -30.33 -15.79
N ALA A 7 8.39 -30.10 -16.72
CA ALA A 7 9.13 -28.84 -16.83
C ALA A 7 8.19 -27.65 -17.13
N LYS A 8 7.18 -27.85 -17.98
CA LYS A 8 6.19 -26.81 -18.33
C LYS A 8 5.33 -26.42 -17.12
N ARG A 9 4.83 -27.41 -16.37
CA ARG A 9 4.05 -27.18 -15.13
C ARG A 9 4.89 -26.48 -14.07
N ALA A 10 6.12 -26.96 -13.83
CA ALA A 10 7.04 -26.33 -12.89
C ALA A 10 7.30 -24.87 -13.23
N ARG A 11 7.49 -24.53 -14.51
CA ARG A 11 7.68 -23.14 -14.95
C ARG A 11 6.45 -22.28 -14.65
N VAL A 12 5.25 -22.75 -14.96
CA VAL A 12 4.00 -22.02 -14.69
C VAL A 12 3.85 -21.76 -13.20
N THR A 13 4.02 -22.79 -12.36
CA THR A 13 3.92 -22.66 -10.90
C THR A 13 4.96 -21.70 -10.33
N VAL A 14 6.20 -21.72 -10.83
CA VAL A 14 7.24 -20.76 -10.41
C VAL A 14 6.89 -19.33 -10.83
N THR A 15 6.34 -19.13 -12.03
CA THR A 15 5.88 -17.81 -12.47
C THR A 15 4.74 -17.30 -11.60
N GLU A 16 3.72 -18.11 -11.36
CA GLU A 16 2.58 -17.76 -10.48
C GLU A 16 3.07 -17.41 -9.06
N PHE A 17 3.93 -18.24 -8.48
CA PHE A 17 4.52 -17.98 -7.18
C PHE A 17 5.28 -16.65 -7.14
N ASN A 18 6.12 -16.38 -8.14
CA ASN A 18 6.87 -15.13 -8.21
C ASN A 18 5.94 -13.91 -8.35
N THR A 19 4.84 -14.03 -9.10
CA THR A 19 3.86 -12.92 -9.21
C THR A 19 3.17 -12.64 -7.87
N GLN A 20 2.74 -13.69 -7.15
CA GLN A 20 2.13 -13.56 -5.84
C GLN A 20 3.10 -12.98 -4.81
N LYS A 21 4.36 -13.45 -4.82
CA LYS A 21 5.43 -12.93 -3.96
C LYS A 21 5.70 -11.46 -4.23
N ASN A 22 5.89 -11.07 -5.49
CA ASN A 22 6.16 -9.67 -5.85
C ASN A 22 5.02 -8.74 -5.40
N LEU A 23 3.76 -9.15 -5.61
CA LEU A 23 2.61 -8.38 -5.15
C LEU A 23 2.63 -8.21 -3.62
N ALA A 24 2.89 -9.29 -2.88
CA ALA A 24 2.97 -9.23 -1.43
C ALA A 24 4.10 -8.30 -0.95
N ASP A 25 5.28 -8.39 -1.57
CA ASP A 25 6.44 -7.56 -1.24
C ASP A 25 6.14 -6.06 -1.50
N THR A 26 5.49 -5.73 -2.61
CA THR A 26 5.09 -4.34 -2.94
C THR A 26 4.07 -3.80 -1.93
N LEU A 27 3.01 -4.55 -1.63
CA LEU A 27 1.98 -4.12 -0.67
C LEU A 27 2.57 -3.92 0.74
N GLN A 28 3.50 -4.78 1.15
CA GLN A 28 4.20 -4.63 2.42
C GLN A 28 5.09 -3.39 2.44
N ALA A 29 5.78 -3.08 1.35
CA ALA A 29 6.61 -1.90 1.25
C ALA A 29 5.79 -0.60 1.33
N GLU A 30 4.66 -0.53 0.61
CA GLU A 30 3.72 0.59 0.65
C GLU A 30 3.14 0.78 2.06
N GLU A 31 2.70 -0.31 2.70
CA GLU A 31 2.17 -0.26 4.06
C GLU A 31 3.20 0.26 5.06
N ARG A 32 4.46 -0.16 4.95
CA ARG A 32 5.55 0.34 5.82
C ARG A 32 5.84 1.81 5.58
N ALA A 33 5.80 2.27 4.34
CA ALA A 33 6.00 3.67 4.00
C ALA A 33 4.91 4.54 4.63
N LEU A 34 3.64 4.17 4.46
CA LEU A 34 2.51 4.89 5.05
C LEU A 34 2.59 4.93 6.58
N ARG A 35 2.84 3.79 7.24
CA ARG A 35 3.02 3.74 8.70
C ARG A 35 4.12 4.65 9.20
N LYS A 36 5.24 4.73 8.48
CA LYS A 36 6.33 5.62 8.88
C LYS A 36 5.90 7.09 8.87
N ILE A 37 5.08 7.49 7.89
CA ILE A 37 4.55 8.86 7.82
C ILE A 37 3.56 9.13 8.95
N GLU A 38 2.72 8.15 9.28
CA GLU A 38 1.80 8.21 10.41
C GLU A 38 2.56 8.38 11.73
N GLU A 39 3.59 7.57 11.98
CA GLU A 39 4.48 7.71 13.15
C GLU A 39 5.13 9.10 13.21
N MET A 40 5.66 9.60 12.09
CA MET A 40 6.25 10.94 12.03
C MET A 40 5.22 12.06 12.28
N ALA A 41 3.96 11.84 11.90
CA ALA A 41 2.88 12.79 12.19
C ALA A 41 2.48 12.77 13.67
N ASP A 42 2.37 11.58 14.27
CA ASP A 42 2.08 11.40 15.70
C ASP A 42 3.16 11.98 16.60
N GLU A 43 4.43 11.86 16.18
CA GLU A 43 5.58 12.49 16.84
C GLU A 43 5.65 14.01 16.62
N GLY A 44 4.77 14.58 15.79
CA GLY A 44 4.73 16.00 15.46
C GLY A 44 5.81 16.47 14.48
N ALA A 45 6.58 15.57 13.89
CA ALA A 45 7.61 15.89 12.90
C ALA A 45 7.01 16.33 11.55
N ILE A 46 5.81 15.86 11.21
CA ILE A 46 5.05 16.32 10.04
C ILE A 46 3.65 16.74 10.50
N SER A 47 3.35 18.04 10.42
CA SER A 47 2.02 18.55 10.72
C SER A 47 1.11 18.51 9.49
N GLY A 48 -0.20 18.36 9.72
CA GLY A 48 -1.21 18.43 8.67
C GLY A 48 -1.56 17.10 7.99
N VAL A 49 -1.02 15.98 8.47
CA VAL A 49 -1.53 14.64 8.16
C VAL A 49 -2.81 14.40 8.96
N LEU A 50 -3.88 13.95 8.30
CA LEU A 50 -5.18 13.70 8.90
C LEU A 50 -5.42 12.22 9.23
N GLY A 51 -4.71 11.32 8.54
CA GLY A 51 -4.85 9.87 8.66
C GLY A 51 -5.25 9.22 7.34
N ARG A 52 -5.54 7.91 7.36
CA ARG A 52 -5.99 7.21 6.14
C ARG A 52 -7.46 7.45 5.86
N LEU A 53 -7.83 7.39 4.59
CA LEU A 53 -9.22 7.57 4.19
C LEU A 53 -10.15 6.58 4.92
N GLN A 54 -9.75 5.32 5.04
CA GLN A 54 -10.53 4.28 5.74
C GLN A 54 -10.86 4.62 7.20
N ASP A 55 -10.02 5.39 7.89
CA ASP A 55 -10.21 5.75 9.30
C ASP A 55 -11.05 7.03 9.46
N LEU A 56 -11.22 7.78 8.37
CA LEU A 56 -11.94 9.06 8.32
C LEU A 56 -13.39 8.92 7.87
N VAL A 57 -13.76 7.76 7.31
CA VAL A 57 -15.10 7.48 6.81
C VAL A 57 -15.79 6.39 7.63
N LYS A 58 -17.12 6.43 7.69
CA LYS A 58 -17.92 5.41 8.37
C LYS A 58 -18.90 4.79 7.39
N PHE A 59 -19.02 3.47 7.40
CA PHE A 59 -19.97 2.72 6.60
C PHE A 59 -20.37 1.44 7.33
N SER A 60 -21.47 0.82 6.90
CA SER A 60 -21.90 -0.48 7.41
C SER A 60 -20.94 -1.58 6.94
N ASP A 61 -20.60 -2.52 7.83
CA ASP A 61 -19.76 -3.69 7.51
C ASP A 61 -20.32 -4.51 6.34
N GLU A 62 -21.65 -4.51 6.17
CA GLU A 62 -22.32 -5.15 5.03
C GLU A 62 -21.83 -4.61 3.68
N HIS A 63 -21.41 -3.35 3.63
CA HIS A 63 -20.95 -2.70 2.41
C HIS A 63 -19.42 -2.67 2.27
N SER A 64 -18.68 -3.25 3.22
CA SER A 64 -17.21 -3.20 3.25
C SER A 64 -16.57 -3.65 1.94
N LYS A 65 -16.98 -4.80 1.39
CA LYS A 65 -16.45 -5.32 0.12
C LYS A 65 -16.79 -4.44 -1.08
N ALA A 66 -18.00 -3.88 -1.10
CA ALA A 66 -18.45 -3.03 -2.19
C ALA A 66 -17.68 -1.70 -2.18
N ILE A 67 -17.42 -1.14 -0.99
CA ILE A 67 -16.64 0.08 -0.81
C ILE A 67 -15.18 -0.16 -1.14
N GLU A 68 -14.59 -1.26 -0.71
CA GLU A 68 -13.22 -1.62 -1.07
C GLU A 68 -13.07 -1.69 -2.60
N ALA A 69 -13.97 -2.40 -3.28
CA ALA A 69 -13.97 -2.51 -4.74
C ALA A 69 -14.22 -1.16 -5.44
N ALA A 70 -15.19 -0.38 -4.97
CA ALA A 70 -15.54 0.92 -5.54
C ALA A 70 -14.44 1.98 -5.33
N SER A 71 -13.71 1.88 -4.22
CA SER A 71 -12.63 2.82 -3.89
C SER A 71 -11.41 2.67 -4.80
N ALA A 72 -11.26 1.55 -5.53
CA ALA A 72 -10.09 1.27 -6.34
C ALA A 72 -8.75 1.50 -5.60
N GLY A 73 -8.68 1.09 -4.33
CA GLY A 73 -7.47 1.21 -3.49
C GLY A 73 -7.33 2.52 -2.73
N TRP A 74 -8.21 3.51 -2.96
CA TRP A 74 -8.15 4.80 -2.26
C TRP A 74 -8.42 4.71 -0.75
N MET A 75 -9.04 3.63 -0.25
CA MET A 75 -9.24 3.43 1.19
C MET A 75 -7.92 3.48 1.99
N ARG A 76 -6.81 3.09 1.35
CA ARG A 76 -5.47 3.09 1.94
C ARG A 76 -4.76 4.43 1.79
N ALA A 77 -5.32 5.39 1.07
CA ALA A 77 -4.68 6.67 0.79
C ALA A 77 -4.52 7.53 2.06
N LEU A 78 -3.39 8.23 2.15
CA LEU A 78 -3.12 9.18 3.23
C LEU A 78 -3.74 10.54 2.91
N VAL A 79 -4.62 11.01 3.79
CA VAL A 79 -5.27 12.31 3.66
C VAL A 79 -4.45 13.36 4.39
N VAL A 80 -4.17 14.47 3.70
CA VAL A 80 -3.38 15.60 4.21
C VAL A 80 -4.13 16.91 3.98
N ARG A 81 -3.76 17.94 4.75
CA ARG A 81 -4.43 19.25 4.73
C ARG A 81 -4.31 19.99 3.40
N ASP A 82 -3.14 19.93 2.78
CA ASP A 82 -2.81 20.66 1.56
C ASP A 82 -1.65 19.99 0.80
N LEU A 83 -1.36 20.53 -0.39
CA LEU A 83 -0.31 20.01 -1.26
C LEU A 83 1.10 20.16 -0.66
N GLU A 84 1.34 21.19 0.15
CA GLU A 84 2.65 21.40 0.78
C GLU A 84 2.97 20.28 1.76
N VAL A 85 1.98 19.86 2.55
CA VAL A 85 2.10 18.70 3.44
C VAL A 85 2.35 17.43 2.63
N ALA A 86 1.64 17.23 1.51
CA ALA A 86 1.86 16.05 0.64
C ALA A 86 3.31 15.98 0.15
N ILE A 87 3.89 17.11 -0.26
CA ILE A 87 5.28 17.20 -0.70
C ILE A 87 6.23 16.82 0.46
N LYS A 88 6.01 17.33 1.66
CA LYS A 88 6.81 17.00 2.86
C LYS A 88 6.76 15.50 3.18
N CYS A 89 5.59 14.86 3.03
CA CYS A 89 5.45 13.41 3.21
C CYS A 89 6.32 12.64 2.21
N VAL A 90 6.25 12.99 0.92
CA VAL A 90 7.04 12.34 -0.14
C VAL A 90 8.54 12.55 0.07
N GLU A 91 8.97 13.74 0.48
CA GLU A 91 10.38 14.02 0.79
C GLU A 91 10.88 13.21 1.98
N SER A 92 10.03 13.05 3.00
CA SER A 92 10.35 12.26 4.20
C SER A 92 10.52 10.78 3.86
N LEU A 93 9.64 10.23 3.01
CA LEU A 93 9.79 8.86 2.49
C LEU A 93 11.12 8.68 1.74
N LYS A 94 11.44 9.57 0.79
CA LYS A 94 12.70 9.51 0.03
C LYS A 94 13.93 9.52 0.94
N ARG A 95 13.94 10.34 2.00
CA ARG A 95 15.06 10.44 2.95
C ARG A 95 15.26 9.16 3.76
N THR A 96 14.17 8.45 4.07
CA THR A 96 14.22 7.20 4.85
C THR A 96 14.53 5.95 4.01
N LYS A 97 14.68 6.07 2.68
CA LYS A 97 14.84 4.96 1.72
C LYS A 97 13.69 3.94 1.75
N LEU A 98 12.58 4.28 2.38
CA LEU A 98 11.31 3.59 2.18
C LEU A 98 10.78 4.10 0.84
N GLY A 99 10.36 3.20 -0.05
CA GLY A 99 10.04 3.52 -1.44
C GLY A 99 8.90 4.53 -1.63
N ARG A 100 8.38 4.60 -2.86
CA ARG A 100 7.19 5.41 -3.16
C ARG A 100 5.96 4.65 -2.65
N ALA A 101 5.07 5.33 -1.94
CA ALA A 101 3.67 4.95 -1.78
C ALA A 101 2.83 5.78 -2.77
#